data_AF-A0A7X8VUK7-F1
#
_entry.id   AF-A0A7X8VUK7-F1
#
_cell.length_a   1.000
_cell.length_b   1.000
_cell.length_c   1.000
_cell.angle_alpha   90.00
_cell.angle_beta   90.00
_cell.angle_gamma   90.00
#
_symmetry.space_group_name_H-M   'P 1'
#
loop_
_entity.id
_entity.type
_entity.pdbx_description
1 polymer ?
#
loop_
_entity_poly.entity_id
_entity_poly.type
_entity_poly.pdbx_seq_one_letter_code
_entity_poly.pdbx_strand_id
1 'polypeptide(L)' 'MPTINQLIRMGRTVKPNKNRVRALAQCPQRRGVCLQVTTRTPKKPNSALRKVARVRLTNGQEITAYIGGEGHNLQ' A
#
# COMPACT_ATOMS: atom_id res chain seq x y z
N MET A 1 33.26 15.06 7.78
CA MET A 1 33.59 13.65 8.11
C MET A 1 33.68 13.55 9.63
N PRO A 2 32.90 12.69 10.30
CA PRO A 2 32.89 12.67 11.76
C PRO A 2 34.19 12.07 12.32
N THR A 3 34.66 12.58 13.46
CA THR A 3 35.85 12.07 14.15
C THR A 3 35.54 10.78 14.90
N ILE A 4 36.57 9.99 15.23
CA ILE A 4 36.40 8.74 16.00
C ILE A 4 35.71 9.02 17.35
N ASN A 5 36.11 10.08 18.06
CA ASN A 5 35.49 10.46 19.33
C ASN A 5 34.00 10.85 19.19
N GLN A 6 33.60 11.43 18.05
CA GLN A 6 32.19 11.70 17.76
C GLN A 6 31.40 10.40 17.56
N LEU A 7 31.99 9.39 16.91
CA LEU A 7 31.37 8.08 16.73
C LEU A 7 31.30 7.26 18.02
N ILE A 8 32.29 7.42 18.91
CA ILE A 8 32.29 6.81 20.25
C ILE A 8 31.19 7.43 21.11
N ARG A 9 31.04 8.75 21.09
CA ARG A 9 29.99 9.46 21.86
C ARG A 9 28.60 9.31 21.25
N MET A 10 28.50 9.29 19.92
CA MET A 10 27.25 9.17 19.15
C MET A 10 27.46 8.19 18.00
N GLY A 11 27.09 6.94 18.23
CA GLY A 11 27.16 5.88 17.22
C GLY A 11 26.31 6.20 15.98
N ARG A 12 26.65 5.58 14.84
CA ARG A 12 25.85 5.73 13.63
C ARG A 12 24.51 5.01 13.78
N THR A 13 23.43 5.66 13.38
CA THR A 13 22.10 5.06 13.33
C THR A 13 21.68 4.80 11.89
N VAL A 14 21.13 3.62 11.64
CA VAL A 14 20.53 3.30 10.34
C VAL A 14 19.19 4.04 10.21
N LYS A 15 18.92 4.61 9.04
CA LYS A 15 17.63 5.25 8.77
C LYS A 15 16.54 4.18 8.62
N PRO A 16 15.41 4.28 9.33
CA PRO A 16 14.34 3.30 9.21
C PRO A 16 13.61 3.43 7.86
N ASN A 17 13.36 2.30 7.20
CA ASN A 17 12.57 2.25 5.99
C ASN A 17 11.06 2.17 6.30
N LYS A 18 10.25 2.98 5.62
CA LYS A 18 8.80 2.96 5.77
C LYS A 18 8.19 1.89 4.85
N ASN A 19 7.44 0.96 5.44
CA ASN A 19 6.64 0.01 4.65
C ASN A 19 5.50 0.78 3.93
N ARG A 20 5.37 0.56 2.60
CA ARG A 20 4.30 1.12 1.77
C ARG A 20 2.96 0.43 2.00
N VAL A 21 2.97 -0.82 2.44
CA VAL A 21 1.78 -1.68 2.58
C VAL A 21 1.43 -1.89 4.05
N ARG A 22 1.24 -0.79 4.78
CA ARG A 22 0.96 -0.82 6.23
C ARG A 22 -0.34 -1.53 6.56
N ALA A 23 -1.31 -1.49 5.64
CA ALA A 23 -2.64 -2.05 5.84
C ALA A 23 -2.68 -3.57 5.95
N LEU A 24 -1.65 -4.26 5.48
CA LEU A 24 -1.53 -5.71 5.66
C LEU A 24 -0.97 -6.11 7.03
N ALA A 25 -0.40 -5.16 7.79
CA ALA A 25 0.13 -5.38 9.14
C ALA A 25 0.94 -6.69 9.27
N GLN A 26 1.97 -6.82 8.42
CA GLN A 26 2.90 -7.96 8.32
C GLN A 26 2.27 -9.32 7.94
N CYS A 27 0.99 -9.36 7.57
CA CYS A 27 0.36 -10.54 6.98
C CYS A 27 0.58 -10.57 5.46
N PRO A 28 0.73 -11.75 4.83
CA PRO A 28 0.83 -11.85 3.37
C PRO A 28 -0.47 -11.44 2.66
N GLN A 29 -1.61 -11.75 3.27
CA GLN A 29 -2.94 -11.40 2.77
C GLN A 29 -3.90 -11.10 3.93
N ARG A 30 -4.92 -10.29 3.68
CA ARG A 30 -6.01 -10.02 4.62
C ARG A 30 -7.34 -10.05 3.90
N ARG A 31 -8.33 -10.70 4.53
CA ARG A 31 -9.72 -10.65 4.08
C ARG A 31 -10.29 -9.24 4.28
N GLY A 32 -11.17 -8.84 3.37
CA GLY A 32 -11.94 -7.60 3.47
C GLY A 32 -13.26 -7.70 2.70
N VAL A 33 -14.12 -6.72 2.90
CA VAL A 33 -15.42 -6.58 2.23
C VAL A 33 -15.36 -5.36 1.30
N CYS A 34 -15.89 -5.51 0.08
CA CYS A 34 -15.98 -4.40 -0.86
C CYS A 34 -17.07 -3.42 -0.39
N LEU A 35 -16.73 -2.14 -0.31
CA LEU A 35 -17.66 -1.06 -0.01
C LEU A 35 -18.22 -0.43 -1.29
N GLN A 36 -17.37 -0.31 -2.31
CA GLN A 36 -17.74 0.32 -3.57
C GLN A 36 -16.85 -0.18 -4.69
N VAL A 37 -17.45 -0.57 -5.81
CA VAL A 37 -16.75 -0.95 -7.03
C VAL A 37 -16.85 0.20 -8.04
N THR A 38 -15.71 0.70 -8.53
CA THR A 38 -15.65 1.86 -9.45
C THR A 38 -14.56 1.68 -10.49
N THR A 39 -14.59 2.48 -11.55
CA THR A 39 -13.51 2.57 -12.53
C THR A 39 -12.73 3.87 -12.37
N ARG A 40 -11.39 3.83 -12.48
CA ARG A 40 -10.52 5.02 -12.46
C ARG A 40 -9.60 5.06 -13.68
N THR A 41 -9.32 6.26 -14.17
CA THR A 41 -8.36 6.48 -15.25
C THR A 41 -6.92 6.45 -14.72
N PRO A 42 -5.96 5.84 -15.45
CA PRO A 42 -4.56 5.84 -15.06
C PRO A 42 -3.92 7.23 -15.26
N LYS A 43 -2.74 7.43 -14.66
CA LYS A 43 -1.93 8.62 -14.94
C LYS A 43 -1.41 8.59 -16.39
N LYS A 44 -1.40 9.77 -17.04
CA LYS A 44 -0.73 10.01 -18.34
C LYS A 44 0.70 9.43 -18.31
N PRO A 45 1.24 8.80 -19.38
CA PRO A 45 0.78 8.76 -20.78
C PRO A 45 -0.30 7.72 -21.10
N ASN A 46 -0.67 6.89 -20.13
CA ASN A 46 -1.58 5.78 -20.37
C ASN A 46 -3.04 6.25 -20.40
N SER A 47 -3.87 5.54 -21.16
CA SER A 47 -5.32 5.72 -21.18
C SER A 47 -6.00 4.36 -21.08
N ALA A 48 -6.91 4.20 -20.11
CA ALA A 48 -7.73 3.01 -19.89
C ALA A 48 -8.77 3.29 -18.79
N LEU A 49 -9.77 2.41 -18.65
CA LEU A 49 -10.62 2.34 -17.46
C LEU A 49 -10.13 1.19 -16.55
N ARG A 50 -9.53 1.52 -15.40
CA ARG A 50 -9.04 0.53 -14.42
C ARG A 50 -10.14 0.22 -13.41
N LYS A 51 -10.55 -1.04 -13.33
CA LYS A 51 -11.49 -1.53 -12.31
C LYS A 51 -10.83 -1.54 -10.94
N VAL A 52 -11.44 -0.87 -9.97
CA VAL A 52 -10.92 -0.74 -8.60
C VAL A 52 -12.07 -0.90 -7.59
N ALA A 53 -11.74 -1.45 -6.42
CA ALA A 53 -12.67 -1.55 -5.31
C ALA A 53 -12.16 -0.79 -4.09
N ARG A 54 -13.04 -0.09 -3.39
CA ARG A 54 -12.83 0.32 -2.00
C ARG A 54 -13.13 -0.87 -1.13
N VAL A 55 -12.18 -1.29 -0.30
CA VAL A 55 -12.27 -2.51 0.52
C VAL A 55 -11.99 -2.16 1.97
N ARG A 56 -12.87 -2.58 2.88
CA ARG A 56 -12.64 -2.53 4.32
C ARG A 56 -12.05 -3.86 4.78
N LEU A 57 -10.81 -3.83 5.25
CA LEU A 57 -10.11 -5.01 5.76
C LEU A 57 -10.58 -5.38 7.17
N THR A 58 -10.28 -6.61 7.57
CA THR A 58 -10.58 -7.13 8.93
C THR A 58 -9.93 -6.33 10.08
N ASN A 59 -8.87 -5.56 9.83
CA ASN A 59 -8.30 -4.62 10.82
C ASN A 59 -9.00 -3.25 10.84
N GLY A 60 -10.12 -3.10 10.15
CA GLY A 60 -10.90 -1.86 10.08
C GLY A 60 -10.35 -0.81 9.11
N GLN A 61 -9.20 -1.04 8.48
CA GLN A 61 -8.64 -0.09 7.52
C GLN A 61 -9.33 -0.17 6.16
N GLU A 62 -9.57 1.00 5.56
CA GLU A 62 -10.16 1.10 4.22
C GLU A 62 -9.10 1.41 3.18
N ILE A 63 -8.97 0.53 2.19
CA ILE A 63 -7.98 0.65 1.12
C ILE A 63 -8.65 0.66 -0.26
N THR A 64 -7.90 1.06 -1.27
CA THR A 64 -8.30 0.91 -2.67
C THR A 64 -7.49 -0.23 -3.28
N ALA A 65 -8.16 -1.25 -3.79
CA ALA A 65 -7.56 -2.42 -4.41
C ALA A 65 -7.88 -2.45 -5.91
N TYR A 66 -6.92 -2.95 -6.71
CA TYR A 66 -7.13 -3.20 -8.13
C TYR A 66 -7.82 -4.54 -8.34
N ILE A 67 -8.79 -4.59 -9.26
CA ILE A 67 -9.45 -5.83 -9.66
C ILE A 67 -8.81 -6.31 -10.97
N GLY A 68 -8.04 -7.39 -10.89
CA GLY A 68 -7.35 -7.99 -12.03
C GLY A 68 -8.29 -8.70 -13.01
N GLY A 69 -7.79 -9.03 -14.20
CA GLY A 69 -8.53 -9.74 -15.25
C GLY A 69 -9.51 -8.86 -16.05
N GLU A 70 -10.24 -9.49 -16.98
CA GLU A 70 -11.15 -8.81 -17.93
C GLU A 70 -12.56 -8.59 -17.35
N GLY A 71 -13.13 -9.60 -16.67
CA GLY A 71 -14.42 -9.53 -15.98
C GLY A 71 -14.30 -9.44 -14.46
N HIS A 72 -15.42 -9.18 -13.77
CA HIS A 72 -15.55 -9.35 -12.31
C HIS A 72 -17.04 -9.42 -11.93
N ASN A 73 -17.36 -10.20 -10.89
CA ASN A 73 -18.73 -10.35 -10.36
C ASN A 73 -18.87 -9.71 -8.96
N LEU A 74 -18.02 -8.73 -8.63
CA LEU A 74 -18.11 -8.01 -7.36
C LEU A 74 -19.24 -6.97 -7.47
N GLN A 75 -20.15 -6.97 -6.51
CA GLN A 75 -21.29 -6.05 -6.41
C GLN A 75 -21.07 -5.06 -5.26
#